data_AF-A0A929XZ41-F1
#
_entry.id   AF-A0A929XZ41-F1
#
_cell.length_a   1.000
_cell.length_b   1.000
_cell.length_c   1.000
_cell.angle_alpha   90.00
_cell.angle_beta   90.00
_cell.angle_gamma   90.00
#
_symmetry.space_group_name_H-M   'P 1'
#
loop_
_entity.id
_entity.type
_entity.pdbx_description
1 polymer ?
#
loop_
_entity_poly.entity_id
_entity_poly.type
_entity_poly.pdbx_seq_one_letter_code
_entity_poly.pdbx_strand_id
1 'polypeptide(L)'
;MKTAAIVLFLIMYALMIVLKAKWRPFLACGCAILFLFLGILPLSELPSAIDWNILMMIFGTVLIVDYFIQSRMPNLIADQILDLAPNVMWVTIFMSLFAGIVSAFIDNVATVYMIAPVALAICKKIRISPVPMIISIAVSSNLQGAATLVGDTTSIMLAGAARMDFMDFFWFHGRPGVFFAVEIGALLTIPIMMLLFHKDKEPVSSKETTTVEDYVPTIAMAGHIVFLIGASFFPNKPETTNGIICMVWGLACVAVEYLKTKDHQTMMQNLKNADYATIFLLAGLFAVISGITRQGIIAHIAD
;
A
#
# COMPACT_ATOMS: atom_id res chain seq x y z
N MET A 1 27.88 7.77 22.77
CA MET A 1 26.47 7.63 22.34
C MET A 1 26.30 7.97 20.86
N LYS A 2 26.49 9.24 20.44
CA LYS A 2 26.35 9.67 19.03
C LYS A 2 27.07 8.77 18.00
N THR A 3 28.39 8.56 18.16
CA THR A 3 29.17 7.72 17.23
C THR A 3 28.68 6.27 17.17
N ALA A 4 28.31 5.70 18.32
CA ALA A 4 27.78 4.34 18.38
C ALA A 4 26.43 4.23 17.65
N ALA A 5 25.55 5.23 17.81
CA ALA A 5 24.27 5.30 17.11
C ALA A 5 24.45 5.38 15.59
N ILE A 6 25.38 6.21 15.11
CA ILE A 6 25.71 6.34 13.68
C ILE A 6 26.25 5.01 13.14
N VAL A 7 27.22 4.41 13.83
CA VAL A 7 27.84 3.14 13.39
C VAL A 7 26.79 2.03 13.29
N LEU A 8 25.95 1.88 14.31
CA LEU A 8 24.89 0.86 14.31
C LEU A 8 23.84 1.12 13.22
N PHE A 9 23.46 2.38 13.01
CA PHE A 9 22.54 2.76 11.94
C PHE A 9 23.11 2.44 10.55
N LEU A 10 24.37 2.82 10.29
CA LEU A 10 25.04 2.54 9.02
C LEU A 10 25.19 1.03 8.77
N ILE A 11 25.54 0.27 9.82
CA ILE A 11 25.62 -1.20 9.75
C ILE A 11 24.24 -1.78 9.42
N MET A 12 23.18 -1.36 10.12
CA MET A 12 21.81 -1.80 9.85
C MET A 12 21.43 -1.53 8.40
N TYR A 13 21.67 -0.31 7.90
CA TYR A 13 21.31 0.07 6.53
C TYR A 13 22.11 -0.70 5.48
N ALA A 14 23.42 -0.87 5.69
CA ALA A 14 24.27 -1.67 4.80
C ALA A 14 23.81 -3.13 4.74
N LEU A 15 23.49 -3.72 5.90
CA LEU A 15 22.96 -5.09 5.98
C LEU A 15 21.60 -5.22 5.29
N MET A 16 20.72 -4.22 5.38
CA MET A 16 19.42 -4.21 4.68
C MET A 16 19.56 -4.20 3.14
N ILE A 17 20.63 -3.63 2.62
CA ILE A 17 20.95 -3.60 1.17
C ILE A 17 21.54 -4.93 0.72
N VAL A 18 22.50 -5.48 1.48
CA VAL A 18 23.25 -6.68 1.09
C VAL A 18 22.43 -7.95 1.28
N LEU A 19 21.62 -8.01 2.34
CA LEU A 19 20.86 -9.22 2.68
C LEU A 19 19.51 -9.27 1.94
N LYS A 20 18.99 -10.49 1.80
CA LYS A 20 17.67 -10.72 1.18
C LYS A 20 16.57 -9.98 1.94
N ALA A 21 15.55 -9.51 1.22
CA ALA A 21 14.45 -8.70 1.76
C ALA A 21 13.78 -9.28 3.02
N LYS A 22 13.67 -10.61 3.12
CA LYS A 22 13.12 -11.32 4.29
C LYS A 22 13.84 -11.02 5.62
N TRP A 23 15.09 -10.58 5.59
CA TRP A 23 15.87 -10.28 6.80
C TRP A 23 15.67 -8.85 7.31
N ARG A 24 15.10 -7.96 6.49
CA ARG A 24 14.95 -6.52 6.81
C ARG A 24 14.23 -6.26 8.14
N PRO A 25 13.09 -6.90 8.46
CA PRO A 25 12.38 -6.65 9.72
C PRO A 25 13.23 -7.03 10.94
N PHE A 26 13.93 -8.16 10.85
CA PHE A 26 14.82 -8.64 11.92
C PHE A 26 16.01 -7.72 12.15
N LEU A 27 16.59 -7.16 11.08
CA LEU A 27 17.71 -6.21 11.17
C LEU A 27 17.27 -4.90 11.84
N ALA A 28 16.12 -4.37 11.44
CA ALA A 28 15.56 -3.14 12.02
C ALA A 28 15.21 -3.34 13.51
N CYS A 29 14.51 -4.43 13.83
CA CYS A 29 14.18 -4.76 15.23
C CYS A 29 15.44 -5.04 16.06
N GLY A 30 16.41 -5.78 15.51
CA GLY A 30 17.68 -6.05 16.20
C GLY A 30 18.46 -4.78 16.50
N CYS A 31 18.52 -3.84 15.56
CA CYS A 31 19.13 -2.53 15.77
C CYS A 31 18.38 -1.72 16.84
N ALA A 32 17.05 -1.68 16.77
CA ALA A 32 16.21 -1.01 17.78
C ALA A 32 16.45 -1.58 19.19
N ILE A 33 16.54 -2.91 19.32
CA ILE A 33 16.86 -3.58 20.58
C ILE A 33 18.24 -3.17 21.10
N LEU A 34 19.25 -3.11 20.24
CA LEU A 34 20.59 -2.62 20.61
C LEU A 34 20.56 -1.15 21.06
N PHE A 35 19.74 -0.31 20.42
CA PHE A 35 19.57 1.10 20.80
C PHE A 35 18.97 1.24 22.21
N LEU A 36 18.02 0.38 22.56
CA LEU A 36 17.42 0.31 23.90
C LEU A 36 18.44 -0.17 24.93
N PHE A 37 19.16 -1.26 24.64
CA PHE A 37 20.17 -1.81 25.57
C PHE A 37 21.34 -0.85 25.83
N LEU A 38 21.78 -0.10 24.81
CA LEU A 38 22.85 0.89 24.95
C LEU A 38 22.37 2.22 25.52
N GLY A 39 21.08 2.37 25.82
CA GLY A 39 20.47 3.61 26.32
C GLY A 39 20.47 4.75 25.31
N ILE A 40 20.70 4.47 24.02
CA ILE A 40 20.61 5.47 22.94
C ILE A 40 19.18 5.99 22.83
N LEU A 41 18.21 5.08 22.98
CA LEU A 41 16.79 5.37 23.17
C LEU A 41 16.37 4.81 24.55
N PRO A 42 15.87 5.65 25.48
CA PRO A 42 15.32 5.16 26.74
C PRO A 42 14.06 4.30 26.51
N LEU A 43 13.90 3.22 27.28
CA LEU A 43 12.75 2.33 27.18
C LEU A 43 11.41 3.06 27.42
N SER A 44 11.40 4.09 28.25
CA SER A 44 10.22 4.93 28.52
C SER A 44 9.73 5.72 27.31
N GLU A 45 10.63 6.00 26.35
CA GLU A 45 10.32 6.76 25.14
C GLU A 45 9.99 5.87 23.95
N LEU A 46 10.15 4.55 24.08
CA LEU A 46 9.82 3.60 23.02
C LEU A 46 8.34 3.70 22.58
N PRO A 47 7.34 3.77 23.47
CA PRO A 47 5.95 3.88 23.04
C PRO A 47 5.66 5.17 22.26
N SER A 48 6.32 6.27 22.60
CA SER A 48 6.21 7.55 21.88
C SER A 48 7.07 7.62 20.62
N ALA A 49 8.09 6.76 20.50
CA ALA A 49 8.94 6.67 19.33
C ALA A 49 8.26 5.94 18.17
N ILE A 50 7.35 5.01 18.47
CA ILE A 50 6.62 4.24 17.46
C ILE A 50 5.42 5.06 16.97
N ASP A 51 5.31 5.23 15.66
CA ASP A 51 4.12 5.82 15.04
C ASP A 51 3.00 4.79 14.98
N TRP A 52 2.17 4.77 16.02
CA TRP A 52 1.01 3.88 16.12
C TRP A 52 -0.04 4.17 15.05
N ASN A 53 -0.15 5.41 14.58
CA ASN A 53 -1.10 5.78 13.54
C ASN A 53 -0.77 5.02 12.26
N ILE A 54 0.49 5.05 11.84
CA ILE A 54 0.97 4.32 10.65
C ILE A 54 0.78 2.80 10.79
N LEU A 55 1.16 2.22 11.93
CA LEU A 55 1.05 0.77 12.12
C LEU A 55 -0.41 0.30 12.07
N MET A 56 -1.33 1.05 12.69
CA MET A 56 -2.77 0.76 12.64
C MET A 56 -3.35 0.94 11.24
N MET A 57 -2.91 1.95 10.50
CA MET A 57 -3.33 2.16 9.10
C MET A 57 -2.95 0.98 8.22
N ILE A 58 -1.69 0.53 8.28
CA ILE A 58 -1.20 -0.60 7.48
C ILE A 58 -1.94 -1.87 7.87
N PHE A 59 -2.00 -2.20 9.15
CA PHE A 59 -2.65 -3.42 9.61
C PHE A 59 -4.14 -3.45 9.25
N GLY A 60 -4.87 -2.35 9.53
CA GLY A 60 -6.30 -2.25 9.24
C GLY A 60 -6.63 -2.37 7.76
N THR A 61 -5.83 -1.70 6.90
CA THR A 61 -6.03 -1.74 5.45
C THR A 61 -5.75 -3.13 4.88
N VAL A 62 -4.65 -3.78 5.29
CA VAL A 62 -4.30 -5.13 4.81
C VAL A 62 -5.39 -6.15 5.16
N LEU A 63 -6.03 -6.05 6.33
CA LEU A 63 -7.14 -6.93 6.69
C LEU A 63 -8.31 -6.82 5.71
N ILE A 64 -8.68 -5.61 5.28
CA ILE A 64 -9.75 -5.39 4.30
C ILE A 64 -9.34 -5.94 2.94
N VAL A 65 -8.11 -5.65 2.52
CA VAL A 65 -7.56 -6.03 1.21
C VAL A 65 -7.57 -7.54 1.00
N ASP A 66 -7.19 -8.33 2.01
CA ASP A 66 -7.13 -9.79 1.85
C ASP A 66 -8.52 -10.39 1.60
N TYR A 67 -9.54 -9.95 2.35
CA TYR A 67 -10.93 -10.34 2.08
C TYR A 67 -11.44 -9.80 0.74
N PHE A 68 -11.02 -8.59 0.34
CA PHE A 68 -11.39 -8.02 -0.96
C PHE A 68 -10.84 -8.85 -2.13
N ILE A 69 -9.60 -9.33 -2.04
CA ILE A 69 -9.02 -10.25 -3.03
C ILE A 69 -9.81 -11.57 -3.05
N GLN A 70 -10.15 -12.13 -1.88
CA GLN A 70 -10.89 -13.38 -1.77
C GLN A 70 -12.33 -13.29 -2.31
N SER A 71 -12.96 -12.12 -2.23
CA SER A 71 -14.32 -11.87 -2.72
C SER A 71 -14.51 -12.02 -4.24
N ARG A 72 -13.41 -12.11 -5.01
CA ARG A 72 -13.37 -12.09 -6.48
C ARG A 72 -13.93 -10.81 -7.12
N MET A 73 -14.22 -9.76 -6.35
CA MET A 73 -14.59 -8.45 -6.88
C MET A 73 -13.55 -7.92 -7.90
N PRO A 74 -12.23 -8.04 -7.67
CA PRO A 74 -11.24 -7.62 -8.67
C PRO A 74 -11.32 -8.41 -9.97
N ASN A 75 -11.60 -9.71 -9.91
CA ASN A 75 -11.72 -10.57 -11.08
C ASN A 75 -12.96 -10.18 -11.91
N LEU A 76 -14.09 -9.90 -11.27
CA LEU A 76 -15.28 -9.38 -11.96
C LEU A 76 -14.96 -8.08 -12.71
N ILE A 77 -14.28 -7.12 -12.06
CA ILE A 77 -13.97 -5.83 -12.70
C ILE A 77 -13.01 -6.05 -13.89
N ALA A 78 -12.04 -6.95 -13.75
CA ALA A 78 -11.13 -7.28 -14.83
C ALA A 78 -11.84 -7.95 -16.03
N ASP A 79 -12.85 -8.82 -15.78
CA ASP A 79 -13.69 -9.39 -16.85
C ASP A 79 -14.52 -8.31 -17.56
N GLN A 80 -15.08 -7.36 -16.81
CA GLN A 80 -15.81 -6.21 -17.38
C GLN A 80 -14.89 -5.34 -18.26
N ILE A 81 -13.66 -5.11 -17.83
CA ILE A 81 -12.65 -4.38 -18.63
C ILE A 81 -12.34 -5.12 -19.93
N LEU A 82 -12.28 -6.45 -19.87
CA LEU A 82 -12.03 -7.28 -21.05
C LEU A 82 -13.14 -7.15 -22.10
N ASP A 83 -14.39 -7.07 -21.66
CA ASP A 83 -15.56 -6.92 -22.53
C ASP A 83 -15.69 -5.51 -23.13
N LEU A 84 -15.19 -4.49 -22.43
CA LEU A 84 -15.17 -3.11 -22.91
C LEU A 84 -14.06 -2.84 -23.93
N ALA A 85 -12.97 -3.62 -23.88
CA ALA A 85 -11.78 -3.35 -24.66
C ALA A 85 -11.87 -3.93 -26.09
N PRO A 86 -11.74 -3.10 -27.13
CA PRO A 86 -11.86 -3.58 -28.51
C PRO A 86 -10.65 -4.39 -28.99
N ASN A 87 -9.48 -4.18 -28.40
CA ASN A 87 -8.26 -4.90 -28.74
C ASN A 87 -7.27 -4.95 -27.56
N VAL A 88 -6.19 -5.72 -27.73
CA VAL A 88 -5.14 -5.95 -26.74
C VAL A 88 -4.50 -4.67 -26.21
N MET A 89 -4.24 -3.69 -27.08
CA MET A 89 -3.73 -2.38 -26.67
C MET A 89 -4.66 -1.73 -25.63
N TRP A 90 -5.97 -1.69 -25.92
CA TRP A 90 -6.95 -1.12 -25.00
C TRP A 90 -7.14 -1.96 -23.73
N VAL A 91 -7.08 -3.29 -23.83
CA VAL A 91 -7.08 -4.17 -22.64
C VAL A 91 -5.90 -3.79 -21.73
N THR A 92 -4.71 -3.62 -22.31
CA THR A 92 -3.51 -3.28 -21.53
C THR A 92 -3.64 -1.92 -20.86
N ILE A 93 -4.15 -0.91 -21.58
CA ILE A 93 -4.38 0.43 -21.04
C ILE A 93 -5.43 0.38 -19.91
N PHE A 94 -6.58 -0.24 -20.14
CA PHE A 94 -7.64 -0.30 -19.14
C PHE A 94 -7.25 -1.13 -17.91
N MET A 95 -6.54 -2.25 -18.10
CA MET A 95 -6.02 -3.04 -16.98
C MET A 95 -4.94 -2.28 -16.20
N SER A 96 -4.10 -1.51 -16.89
CA SER A 96 -3.10 -0.65 -16.26
C SER A 96 -3.76 0.47 -15.43
N LEU A 97 -4.74 1.18 -16.02
CA LEU A 97 -5.51 2.21 -15.32
C LEU A 97 -6.29 1.63 -14.13
N PHE A 98 -6.90 0.47 -14.30
CA PHE A 98 -7.58 -0.24 -13.22
C PHE A 98 -6.60 -0.61 -12.10
N ALA A 99 -5.41 -1.11 -12.44
CA ALA A 99 -4.37 -1.35 -11.45
C ALA A 99 -3.95 -0.07 -10.72
N GLY A 100 -3.85 1.07 -11.42
CA GLY A 100 -3.65 2.36 -10.78
C GLY A 100 -4.76 2.70 -9.79
N ILE A 101 -6.02 2.65 -10.22
CA ILE A 101 -7.18 2.98 -9.36
C ILE A 101 -7.23 2.08 -8.12
N VAL A 102 -7.02 0.77 -8.30
CA VAL A 102 -6.96 -0.16 -7.17
C VAL A 102 -5.79 0.17 -6.26
N SER A 103 -4.61 0.42 -6.82
CA SER A 103 -3.40 0.70 -6.05
C SER A 103 -3.46 2.03 -5.30
N ALA A 104 -4.38 2.93 -5.65
CA ALA A 104 -4.65 4.12 -4.86
C ALA A 104 -5.32 3.78 -3.52
N PHE A 105 -5.75 2.55 -3.28
CA PHE A 105 -6.40 2.13 -2.03
C PHE A 105 -5.86 0.82 -1.47
N ILE A 106 -5.12 0.08 -2.28
CA ILE A 106 -4.53 -1.21 -1.97
C ILE A 106 -3.02 -1.10 -2.22
N ASP A 107 -2.22 -1.79 -1.40
CA ASP A 107 -0.79 -1.90 -1.61
C ASP A 107 -0.45 -2.30 -3.07
N ASN A 108 0.59 -1.67 -3.63
CA ASN A 108 1.01 -1.87 -5.00
C ASN A 108 1.45 -3.32 -5.30
N VAL A 109 2.10 -4.00 -4.36
CA VAL A 109 2.50 -5.41 -4.51
C VAL A 109 1.27 -6.31 -4.54
N ALA A 110 0.34 -6.09 -3.61
CA ALA A 110 -0.92 -6.83 -3.58
C ALA A 110 -1.75 -6.61 -4.86
N THR A 111 -1.82 -5.36 -5.35
CA THR A 111 -2.52 -5.00 -6.57
C THR A 111 -1.96 -5.72 -7.80
N VAL A 112 -0.63 -5.74 -7.94
CA VAL A 112 0.02 -6.48 -9.04
C VAL A 112 -0.24 -7.98 -8.91
N TYR A 113 -0.14 -8.58 -7.73
CA TYR A 113 -0.43 -10.00 -7.54
C TYR A 113 -1.88 -10.39 -7.79
N MET A 114 -2.82 -9.48 -7.54
CA MET A 114 -4.23 -9.68 -7.79
C MET A 114 -4.57 -9.60 -9.29
N ILE A 115 -4.00 -8.63 -10.01
CA ILE A 115 -4.33 -8.35 -11.41
C ILE A 115 -3.49 -9.19 -12.38
N ALA A 116 -2.25 -9.55 -12.01
CA ALA A 116 -1.34 -10.31 -12.86
C ALA A 116 -1.90 -11.66 -13.34
N PRO A 117 -2.58 -12.49 -12.53
CA PRO A 117 -3.18 -13.73 -13.01
C PRO A 117 -4.20 -13.51 -14.14
N VAL A 118 -5.00 -12.45 -14.05
CA VAL A 118 -5.98 -12.10 -15.09
C VAL A 118 -5.26 -11.64 -16.36
N ALA A 119 -4.28 -10.75 -16.23
CA ALA A 119 -3.44 -10.33 -17.35
C ALA A 119 -2.74 -11.53 -18.04
N LEU A 120 -2.18 -12.45 -17.27
CA LEU A 120 -1.55 -13.68 -17.76
C LEU A 120 -2.54 -14.58 -18.50
N ALA A 121 -3.76 -14.76 -17.97
CA ALA A 121 -4.80 -15.55 -18.59
C ALA A 121 -5.22 -14.96 -19.95
N ILE A 122 -5.35 -13.63 -20.04
CA ILE A 122 -5.65 -12.91 -21.27
C ILE A 122 -4.53 -13.13 -22.29
N CYS A 123 -3.27 -12.84 -21.92
CA CYS A 123 -2.12 -12.99 -22.81
C CYS A 123 -1.96 -14.42 -23.33
N LYS A 124 -2.23 -15.42 -22.48
CA LYS A 124 -2.20 -16.84 -22.88
C LYS A 124 -3.28 -17.19 -23.90
N LYS A 125 -4.48 -16.62 -23.77
CA LYS A 125 -5.63 -16.86 -24.67
C LYS A 125 -5.37 -16.34 -26.08
N ILE A 126 -4.79 -15.15 -26.18
CA ILE A 126 -4.47 -14.46 -27.45
C ILE A 126 -3.05 -14.78 -27.98
N ARG A 127 -2.25 -15.56 -27.22
CA ARG A 127 -0.88 -15.99 -27.57
C ARG A 127 0.13 -14.85 -27.74
N ILE A 128 0.02 -13.80 -26.93
CA ILE A 128 1.02 -12.73 -26.86
C ILE A 128 1.91 -12.88 -25.63
N SER A 129 3.05 -12.18 -25.63
CA SER A 129 3.90 -12.07 -24.43
C SER A 129 3.19 -11.26 -23.33
N PRO A 130 3.11 -11.75 -22.09
CA PRO A 130 2.52 -11.01 -20.98
C PRO A 130 3.42 -9.91 -20.43
N VAL A 131 4.72 -9.93 -20.76
CA VAL A 131 5.74 -9.04 -20.16
C VAL A 131 5.35 -7.57 -20.28
N PRO A 132 4.98 -7.04 -21.46
CA PRO A 132 4.63 -5.62 -21.59
C PRO A 132 3.39 -5.23 -20.77
N MET A 133 2.36 -6.07 -20.74
CA MET A 133 1.12 -5.81 -19.98
C MET A 133 1.40 -5.78 -18.48
N ILE A 134 2.18 -6.75 -17.97
CA ILE A 134 2.57 -6.79 -16.55
C ILE A 134 3.43 -5.59 -16.16
N ILE A 135 4.37 -5.17 -17.02
CA ILE A 135 5.17 -3.95 -16.77
C ILE A 135 4.25 -2.73 -16.69
N SER A 136 3.27 -2.61 -17.59
CA SER A 136 2.33 -1.48 -17.58
C SER A 136 1.52 -1.43 -16.28
N ILE A 137 0.98 -2.57 -15.86
CA ILE A 137 0.27 -2.74 -14.58
C ILE A 137 1.18 -2.35 -13.41
N ALA A 138 2.43 -2.83 -13.39
CA ALA A 138 3.37 -2.53 -12.31
C ALA A 138 3.73 -1.03 -12.24
N VAL A 139 3.96 -0.39 -13.39
CA VAL A 139 4.24 1.05 -13.46
C VAL A 139 3.04 1.87 -12.97
N SER A 140 1.84 1.55 -13.47
CA SER A 140 0.64 2.31 -13.07
C SER A 140 0.28 2.09 -11.61
N SER A 141 0.43 0.89 -11.08
CA SER A 141 0.19 0.61 -9.67
C SER A 141 1.18 1.37 -8.77
N ASN A 142 2.48 1.35 -9.09
CA ASN A 142 3.48 2.11 -8.32
C ASN A 142 3.24 3.62 -8.37
N LEU A 143 2.87 4.15 -9.53
CA LEU A 143 2.57 5.57 -9.67
C LEU A 143 1.38 5.97 -8.78
N GLN A 144 0.29 5.20 -8.83
CA GLN A 144 -0.94 5.57 -8.13
C GLN A 144 -0.96 5.25 -6.64
N GLY A 145 -0.14 4.30 -6.17
CA GLY A 145 0.09 4.11 -4.72
C GLY A 145 0.62 5.38 -4.04
N ALA A 146 1.29 6.26 -4.79
CA ALA A 146 1.74 7.57 -4.31
C ALA A 146 0.63 8.65 -4.31
N ALA A 147 -0.53 8.40 -4.92
CA ALA A 147 -1.59 9.40 -5.10
C ALA A 147 -2.37 9.67 -3.81
N THR A 148 -2.47 8.69 -2.92
CA THR A 148 -3.32 8.76 -1.71
C THR A 148 -2.57 8.35 -0.45
N LEU A 149 -3.20 8.66 0.68
CA LEU A 149 -2.72 8.32 2.01
C LEU A 149 -2.61 6.80 2.26
N VAL A 150 -3.39 5.95 1.58
CA VAL A 150 -3.52 4.51 1.93
C VAL A 150 -2.93 3.59 0.86
N GLY A 151 -2.61 4.12 -0.33
CA GLY A 151 -2.17 3.32 -1.47
C GLY A 151 -0.78 2.70 -1.35
N ASP A 152 0.14 3.31 -0.60
CA ASP A 152 1.49 2.76 -0.40
C ASP A 152 2.06 3.11 0.98
N THR A 153 2.95 2.22 1.46
CA THR A 153 3.68 2.40 2.72
C THR A 153 4.51 3.69 2.74
N THR A 154 5.11 4.10 1.62
CA THR A 154 5.90 5.34 1.57
C THR A 154 5.02 6.58 1.67
N SER A 155 3.82 6.55 1.10
CA SER A 155 2.80 7.60 1.25
C SER A 155 2.33 7.73 2.69
N ILE A 156 2.05 6.61 3.35
CA ILE A 156 1.69 6.58 4.78
C ILE A 156 2.82 7.17 5.63
N MET A 157 4.08 6.81 5.35
CA MET A 157 5.24 7.35 6.07
C MET A 157 5.45 8.85 5.83
N LEU A 158 5.29 9.32 4.60
CA LEU A 158 5.34 10.74 4.26
C LEU A 158 4.27 11.50 5.06
N ALA A 159 3.05 10.96 5.09
CA ALA A 159 1.94 11.57 5.78
C ALA A 159 2.17 11.67 7.29
N GLY A 160 2.71 10.62 7.94
CA GLY A 160 3.08 10.70 9.36
C GLY A 160 4.17 11.73 9.63
N ALA A 161 5.22 11.76 8.80
CA ALA A 161 6.33 12.70 8.97
C ALA A 161 5.91 14.17 8.75
N ALA A 162 5.03 14.42 7.78
CA ALA A 162 4.51 15.74 7.45
C ALA A 162 3.22 16.10 8.20
N ARG A 163 2.70 15.20 9.04
CA ARG A 163 1.41 15.32 9.75
C ARG A 163 0.25 15.63 8.80
N MET A 164 0.23 14.97 7.65
CA MET A 164 -0.80 15.11 6.62
C MET A 164 -1.98 14.18 6.88
N ASP A 165 -3.17 14.67 6.56
CA ASP A 165 -4.41 13.91 6.48
C ASP A 165 -4.73 13.47 5.04
N PHE A 166 -5.82 12.70 4.88
CA PHE A 166 -6.20 12.16 3.57
C PHE A 166 -6.45 13.29 2.56
N MET A 167 -7.10 14.38 2.97
CA MET A 167 -7.34 15.52 2.06
C MET A 167 -6.10 16.34 1.74
N ASP A 168 -5.04 16.27 2.54
CA ASP A 168 -3.78 16.97 2.25
C ASP A 168 -3.06 16.40 1.02
N PHE A 169 -3.34 15.14 0.64
CA PHE A 169 -2.87 14.59 -0.63
C PHE A 169 -3.48 15.29 -1.85
N PHE A 170 -4.69 15.83 -1.70
CA PHE A 170 -5.38 16.59 -2.74
C PHE A 170 -5.05 18.07 -2.63
N TRP A 171 -5.06 18.63 -1.43
CA TRP A 171 -4.86 20.05 -1.20
C TRP A 171 -4.02 20.29 0.06
N PHE A 172 -2.73 20.53 -0.12
CA PHE A 172 -1.82 20.79 0.98
C PHE A 172 -1.56 22.29 1.11
N HIS A 173 -1.89 22.88 2.27
CA HIS A 173 -1.66 24.30 2.57
C HIS A 173 -2.10 25.29 1.46
N GLY A 174 -3.26 25.06 0.84
CA GLY A 174 -3.77 25.97 -0.19
C GLY A 174 -3.24 25.71 -1.61
N ARG A 175 -2.45 24.65 -1.83
CA ARG A 175 -1.86 24.29 -3.12
C ARG A 175 -2.31 22.89 -3.56
N PRO A 176 -2.32 22.61 -4.88
CA PRO A 176 -2.52 21.25 -5.39
C PRO A 176 -1.52 20.30 -4.74
N GLY A 177 -2.04 19.25 -4.09
CA GLY A 177 -1.25 18.21 -3.45
C GLY A 177 -0.66 17.21 -4.44
N VAL A 178 -0.04 16.17 -3.89
CA VAL A 178 0.67 15.12 -4.67
C VAL A 178 -0.28 14.39 -5.62
N PHE A 179 -1.55 14.22 -5.26
CA PHE A 179 -2.56 13.54 -6.08
C PHE A 179 -2.59 14.07 -7.51
N PHE A 180 -2.66 15.38 -7.70
CA PHE A 180 -2.75 15.99 -9.03
C PHE A 180 -1.48 15.78 -9.88
N ALA A 181 -0.30 15.79 -9.24
CA ALA A 181 0.95 15.51 -9.95
C ALA A 181 1.00 14.06 -10.43
N VAL A 182 0.50 13.13 -9.61
CA VAL A 182 0.41 11.71 -9.94
C VAL A 182 -0.61 11.47 -11.07
N GLU A 183 -1.78 12.11 -11.01
CA GLU A 183 -2.80 12.01 -12.08
C GLU A 183 -2.30 12.56 -13.42
N ILE A 184 -1.57 13.67 -13.43
CA ILE A 184 -0.92 14.17 -14.66
C ILE A 184 0.08 13.13 -15.19
N GLY A 185 0.89 12.54 -14.30
CA GLY A 185 1.77 11.43 -14.65
C GLY A 185 1.02 10.26 -15.28
N ALA A 186 -0.08 9.83 -14.66
CA ALA A 186 -0.91 8.73 -15.12
C ALA A 186 -1.51 9.03 -16.51
N LEU A 187 -2.03 10.24 -16.72
CA LEU A 187 -2.52 10.67 -18.03
C LEU A 187 -1.43 10.68 -19.10
N LEU A 188 -0.20 11.07 -18.75
CA LEU A 188 0.95 11.03 -19.67
C LEU A 188 1.43 9.60 -19.97
N THR A 189 1.14 8.62 -19.11
CA THR A 189 1.45 7.22 -19.40
C THR A 189 0.56 6.63 -20.50
N ILE A 190 -0.68 7.11 -20.67
CA ILE A 190 -1.62 6.62 -21.70
C ILE A 190 -1.08 6.77 -23.12
N PRO A 191 -0.65 7.95 -23.60
CA PRO A 191 -0.10 8.08 -24.96
C PRO A 191 1.20 7.28 -25.14
N ILE A 192 2.02 7.15 -24.09
CA ILE A 192 3.22 6.31 -24.13
C ILE A 192 2.83 4.85 -24.32
N MET A 193 1.84 4.36 -23.57
CA MET A 193 1.29 3.01 -23.75
C MET A 193 0.70 2.84 -25.15
N MET A 194 -0.08 3.79 -25.66
CA MET A 194 -0.60 3.72 -27.03
C MET A 194 0.52 3.60 -28.08
N LEU A 195 1.64 4.30 -27.89
CA LEU A 195 2.80 4.18 -28.77
C LEU A 195 3.51 2.83 -28.60
N LEU A 196 3.68 2.33 -27.38
CA LEU A 196 4.34 1.04 -27.14
C LEU A 196 3.51 -0.15 -27.66
N PHE A 197 2.19 -0.08 -27.53
CA PHE A 197 1.24 -1.13 -27.85
C PHE A 197 0.52 -0.92 -29.19
N HIS A 198 0.99 0.02 -30.03
CA HIS A 198 0.32 0.39 -31.28
C HIS A 198 0.13 -0.79 -32.27
N LYS A 199 0.93 -1.86 -32.11
CA LYS A 199 0.92 -3.07 -32.95
C LYS A 199 -0.10 -4.11 -32.50
N ASP A 200 -0.56 -4.03 -31.25
CA ASP A 200 -1.36 -5.07 -30.60
C ASP A 200 -2.85 -4.81 -30.82
N LYS A 201 -3.32 -5.06 -32.05
CA LYS A 201 -4.69 -4.80 -32.50
C LYS A 201 -5.59 -6.04 -32.54
N GLU A 202 -5.14 -7.15 -31.99
CA GLU A 202 -5.90 -8.40 -31.96
C GLU A 202 -7.21 -8.19 -31.17
N PRO A 203 -8.37 -8.63 -31.68
CA PRO A 203 -9.64 -8.47 -30.99
C PRO A 203 -9.70 -9.39 -29.78
N VAL A 204 -10.32 -8.92 -28.70
CA VAL A 204 -10.45 -9.66 -27.45
C VAL A 204 -11.93 -9.85 -27.11
N SER A 205 -12.29 -11.00 -26.54
CA SER A 205 -13.61 -11.20 -25.93
C SER A 205 -13.49 -12.03 -24.66
N SER A 206 -14.29 -11.69 -23.64
CA SER A 206 -14.59 -12.63 -22.57
C SER A 206 -15.71 -13.58 -23.04
N LYS A 207 -15.71 -14.81 -22.53
CA LYS A 207 -16.85 -15.74 -22.67
C LYS A 207 -17.38 -16.20 -21.32
N GLU A 208 -16.71 -15.83 -20.23
CA GLU A 208 -17.04 -16.22 -18.87
C GLU A 208 -16.98 -14.97 -18.00
N THR A 209 -18.04 -14.74 -17.23
CA THR A 209 -18.13 -13.64 -16.28
C THR A 209 -17.91 -14.20 -14.89
N THR A 210 -16.90 -13.69 -14.18
CA THR A 210 -16.71 -14.01 -12.76
C THR A 210 -17.89 -13.45 -11.97
N THR A 211 -18.46 -14.25 -11.08
CA THR A 211 -19.50 -13.77 -10.15
C THR A 211 -18.85 -13.43 -8.81
N VAL A 212 -19.36 -12.37 -8.18
CA VAL A 212 -18.89 -11.93 -6.86
C VAL A 212 -19.72 -12.61 -5.80
N GLU A 213 -19.03 -13.30 -4.89
CA GLU A 213 -19.66 -14.07 -3.82
C GLU A 213 -19.87 -13.22 -2.56
N ASP A 214 -19.07 -12.16 -2.37
CA ASP A 214 -19.17 -11.24 -1.24
C ASP A 214 -18.92 -9.78 -1.59
N TYR A 215 -19.80 -8.89 -1.11
CA TYR A 215 -19.65 -7.44 -1.25
C TYR A 215 -19.22 -6.77 0.05
N VAL A 216 -19.22 -7.48 1.19
CA VAL A 216 -18.81 -6.94 2.49
C VAL A 216 -17.42 -6.31 2.44
N PRO A 217 -16.39 -6.92 1.84
CA PRO A 217 -15.05 -6.33 1.80
C PRO A 217 -15.00 -5.08 0.94
N THR A 218 -15.79 -5.04 -0.15
CA THR A 218 -15.91 -3.87 -1.02
C THR A 218 -16.55 -2.69 -0.27
N ILE A 219 -17.58 -2.96 0.52
CA ILE A 219 -18.24 -1.96 1.37
C ILE A 219 -17.28 -1.46 2.45
N ALA A 220 -16.51 -2.36 3.07
CA ALA A 220 -15.49 -1.98 4.06
C ALA A 220 -14.38 -1.13 3.44
N MET A 221 -13.98 -1.45 2.20
CA MET A 221 -13.00 -0.66 1.46
C MET A 221 -13.52 0.75 1.13
N ALA A 222 -14.73 0.86 0.59
CA ALA A 222 -15.33 2.18 0.35
C ALA A 222 -15.58 2.95 1.66
N GLY A 223 -16.02 2.24 2.70
CA GLY A 223 -16.35 2.81 4.01
C GLY A 223 -15.16 3.46 4.70
N HIS A 224 -14.01 2.79 4.77
CA HIS A 224 -12.84 3.40 5.43
C HIS A 224 -12.35 4.64 4.68
N ILE A 225 -12.39 4.66 3.33
CA ILE A 225 -12.02 5.84 2.53
C ILE A 225 -12.96 7.01 2.84
N VAL A 226 -14.28 6.78 2.84
CA VAL A 226 -15.27 7.82 3.15
C VAL A 226 -15.04 8.39 4.56
N PHE A 227 -14.72 7.52 5.54
CA PHE A 227 -14.43 7.96 6.89
C PHE A 227 -13.09 8.71 7.00
N LEU A 228 -12.06 8.33 6.26
CA LEU A 228 -10.79 9.08 6.20
C LEU A 228 -10.98 10.47 5.59
N ILE A 229 -11.77 10.56 4.52
CA ILE A 229 -12.19 11.84 3.92
C ILE A 229 -12.94 12.67 4.96
N GLY A 230 -13.96 12.09 5.61
CA GLY A 230 -14.74 12.74 6.65
C GLY A 230 -13.88 13.24 7.81
N ALA A 231 -12.95 12.41 8.30
CA ALA A 231 -12.04 12.76 9.38
C ALA A 231 -11.14 13.94 9.03
N SER A 232 -10.73 14.06 7.77
CA SER A 232 -9.87 15.16 7.30
C SER A 232 -10.53 16.54 7.40
N PHE A 233 -11.85 16.62 7.55
CA PHE A 233 -12.56 17.89 7.73
C PHE A 233 -12.64 18.37 9.19
N PHE A 234 -12.22 17.54 10.16
CA PHE A 234 -12.25 17.89 11.58
C PHE A 234 -10.91 18.47 12.04
N PRO A 235 -10.81 19.79 12.29
CA PRO A 235 -9.59 20.39 12.80
C PRO A 235 -9.28 19.91 14.23
N ASN A 236 -7.99 19.77 14.56
CA ASN A 236 -7.48 19.36 15.88
C ASN A 236 -7.88 17.94 16.35
N LYS A 237 -8.16 17.02 15.42
CA LYS A 237 -8.36 15.61 15.78
C LYS A 237 -7.05 14.95 16.26
N PRO A 238 -7.13 13.88 17.07
CA PRO A 238 -5.95 13.12 17.47
C PRO A 238 -5.15 12.62 16.27
N GLU A 239 -3.81 12.64 16.35
CA GLU A 239 -2.91 12.17 15.29
C GLU A 239 -3.17 10.70 14.91
N THR A 240 -3.72 9.90 15.84
CA THR A 240 -4.06 8.48 15.65
C THR A 240 -5.38 8.22 14.94
N THR A 241 -6.13 9.26 14.58
CA THR A 241 -7.50 9.12 14.05
C THR A 241 -7.54 8.27 12.76
N ASN A 242 -6.59 8.49 11.84
CA ASN A 242 -6.57 7.80 10.55
C ASN A 242 -6.31 6.30 10.73
N GLY A 243 -5.37 5.95 11.61
CA GLY A 243 -5.07 4.57 12.00
C GLY A 243 -6.24 3.89 12.70
N ILE A 244 -6.93 4.59 13.61
CA ILE A 244 -8.12 4.06 14.27
C ILE A 244 -9.22 3.75 13.24
N ILE A 245 -9.46 4.64 12.26
CA ILE A 245 -10.46 4.42 11.21
C ILE A 245 -10.15 3.16 10.40
N CYS A 246 -8.92 3.03 9.90
CA CYS A 246 -8.49 1.84 9.16
C CYS A 246 -8.63 0.57 10.01
N MET A 247 -8.21 0.62 11.28
CA MET A 247 -8.27 -0.51 12.20
C MET A 247 -9.70 -0.95 12.50
N VAL A 248 -10.60 0.00 12.77
CA VAL A 248 -12.02 -0.27 13.05
C VAL A 248 -12.69 -0.93 11.84
N TRP A 249 -12.48 -0.39 10.64
CA TRP A 249 -13.05 -0.99 9.42
C TRP A 249 -12.44 -2.36 9.10
N GLY A 250 -11.14 -2.55 9.31
CA GLY A 250 -10.49 -3.85 9.13
C GLY A 250 -11.02 -4.92 10.09
N LEU A 251 -11.12 -4.59 11.38
CA LEU A 251 -11.69 -5.51 12.38
C LEU A 251 -13.17 -5.75 12.16
N ALA A 252 -13.94 -4.73 11.77
CA ALA A 252 -15.36 -4.89 11.42
C ALA A 252 -15.54 -5.81 10.21
N CYS A 253 -14.69 -5.68 9.17
CA CYS A 253 -14.70 -6.58 8.02
C CYS A 253 -14.45 -8.03 8.46
N VAL A 254 -13.39 -8.27 9.24
CA VAL A 254 -13.08 -9.60 9.79
C VAL A 254 -14.25 -10.16 10.60
N ALA A 255 -14.87 -9.34 11.46
CA ALA A 255 -15.96 -9.77 12.32
C ALA A 255 -17.22 -10.12 11.52
N VAL A 256 -17.62 -9.28 10.56
CA VAL A 256 -18.81 -9.54 9.72
C VAL A 256 -18.59 -10.78 8.86
N GLU A 257 -17.42 -10.92 8.23
CA GLU A 257 -17.06 -12.09 7.42
C GLU A 257 -17.07 -13.38 8.24
N TYR A 258 -16.47 -13.34 9.43
CA TYR A 258 -16.48 -14.47 10.35
C TYR A 258 -17.91 -14.81 10.82
N LEU A 259 -18.77 -13.82 11.09
CA LEU A 259 -20.16 -14.08 11.48
C LEU A 259 -20.99 -14.69 10.34
N LYS A 260 -20.70 -14.31 9.08
CA LYS A 260 -21.39 -14.80 7.88
C LYS A 260 -20.96 -16.23 7.51
N THR A 261 -19.66 -16.47 7.46
CA THR A 261 -19.08 -17.75 7.00
C THR A 261 -18.90 -18.75 8.13
N LYS A 262 -18.71 -18.28 9.38
CA LYS A 262 -18.23 -19.05 10.53
C LYS A 262 -16.93 -19.81 10.26
N ASP A 263 -16.15 -19.35 9.28
CA ASP A 263 -14.91 -19.99 8.88
C ASP A 263 -13.74 -19.46 9.71
N HIS A 264 -13.39 -20.23 10.73
CA HIS A 264 -12.22 -19.97 11.56
C HIS A 264 -10.90 -20.09 10.80
N GLN A 265 -10.81 -20.95 9.77
CA GLN A 265 -9.58 -21.15 9.03
C GLN A 265 -9.28 -19.92 8.17
N THR A 266 -10.28 -19.41 7.45
CA THR A 266 -10.14 -18.18 6.66
C THR A 266 -9.85 -16.98 7.55
N MET A 267 -10.57 -16.83 8.68
CA MET A 267 -10.27 -15.75 9.63
C MET A 267 -8.82 -15.78 10.13
N MET A 268 -8.34 -16.97 10.52
CA MET A 268 -6.97 -17.14 11.01
C MET A 268 -5.94 -16.96 9.89
N GLN A 269 -6.26 -17.38 8.67
CA GLN A 269 -5.40 -17.18 7.51
C GLN A 269 -5.25 -15.70 7.20
N ASN A 270 -6.33 -14.93 7.26
CA ASN A 270 -6.28 -13.49 6.96
C ASN A 270 -5.50 -12.71 8.02
N LEU A 271 -5.68 -13.08 9.30
CA LEU A 271 -4.84 -12.55 10.36
C LEU A 271 -3.37 -12.91 10.19
N LYS A 272 -3.04 -14.10 9.64
CA LYS A 272 -1.66 -14.50 9.34
C LYS A 272 -1.09 -13.81 8.10
N ASN A 273 -1.95 -13.49 7.13
CA ASN A 273 -1.59 -12.78 5.90
C ASN A 273 -1.33 -11.28 6.13
N ALA A 274 -1.66 -10.74 7.31
CA ALA A 274 -1.26 -9.39 7.67
C ALA A 274 0.25 -9.22 7.46
N ASP A 275 0.66 -8.06 6.92
CA ASP A 275 2.06 -7.80 6.59
C ASP A 275 2.89 -7.46 7.84
N TYR A 276 3.09 -8.48 8.68
CA TYR A 276 3.89 -8.39 9.89
C TYR A 276 5.33 -8.00 9.57
N ALA A 277 5.85 -8.41 8.40
CA ALA A 277 7.20 -8.05 8.00
C ALA A 277 7.34 -6.52 7.91
N THR A 278 6.42 -5.85 7.23
CA THR A 278 6.40 -4.38 7.14
C THR A 278 6.13 -3.73 8.49
N ILE A 279 5.20 -4.25 9.29
CA ILE A 279 4.89 -3.71 10.62
C ILE A 279 6.12 -3.75 11.55
N PHE A 280 6.81 -4.89 11.63
CA PHE A 280 8.03 -5.03 12.44
C PHE A 280 9.19 -4.19 11.88
N LEU A 281 9.32 -4.12 10.55
CA LEU A 281 10.31 -3.28 9.90
C LEU A 281 10.13 -1.81 10.28
N LEU A 282 8.91 -1.28 10.16
CA LEU A 282 8.60 0.11 10.46
C LEU A 282 8.70 0.41 11.96
N ALA A 283 8.20 -0.47 12.83
CA ALA A 283 8.36 -0.32 14.27
C ALA A 283 9.84 -0.23 14.69
N GLY A 284 10.69 -1.11 14.14
CA GLY A 284 12.14 -1.05 14.35
C GLY A 284 12.77 0.22 13.79
N LEU A 285 12.38 0.62 12.58
CA LEU A 285 12.89 1.83 11.93
C LEU A 285 12.51 3.10 12.71
N PHE A 286 11.27 3.22 13.19
CA PHE A 286 10.83 4.35 14.01
C PHE A 286 11.62 4.47 15.32
N ALA A 287 11.84 3.34 16.00
CA ALA A 287 12.67 3.32 17.20
C ALA A 287 14.11 3.77 16.91
N VAL A 288 14.71 3.28 15.83
CA VAL A 288 16.07 3.67 15.42
C VAL A 288 16.14 5.16 15.02
N ILE A 289 15.19 5.65 14.22
CA ILE A 289 15.11 7.06 13.80
C ILE A 289 14.95 7.97 15.02
N SER A 290 14.07 7.63 15.95
CA SER A 290 13.88 8.39 17.20
C SER A 290 15.16 8.43 18.03
N GLY A 291 15.86 7.29 18.14
CA GLY A 291 17.16 7.24 18.80
C GLY A 291 18.20 8.16 18.14
N ILE A 292 18.30 8.18 16.82
CA ILE A 292 19.23 9.05 16.08
C ILE A 292 18.85 10.53 16.26
N THR A 293 17.56 10.83 16.19
CA THR A 293 17.01 12.19 16.35
C THR A 293 17.33 12.74 17.74
N ARG A 294 17.12 11.93 18.79
CA ARG A 294 17.44 12.27 20.18
C ARG A 294 18.92 12.59 20.39
N GLN A 295 19.81 11.91 19.67
CA GLN A 295 21.24 12.16 19.72
C GLN A 295 21.64 13.46 18.97
N GLY A 296 20.70 14.19 18.39
CA GLY A 296 20.94 15.44 17.67
C GLY A 296 21.69 15.26 16.35
N ILE A 297 21.79 14.02 15.85
CA ILE A 297 22.58 13.72 14.63
C ILE A 297 21.92 14.38 13.41
N ILE A 298 20.59 14.36 13.32
CA ILE A 298 19.85 14.97 12.21
C ILE A 298 20.04 16.49 12.19
N ALA A 299 19.95 17.15 13.34
CA ALA A 299 20.16 18.60 13.44
C ALA A 299 21.57 19.02 13.01
N HIS A 300 22.59 18.26 13.43
CA HIS A 300 23.99 18.52 13.04
C HIS A 300 24.29 18.33 11.53
N ILE A 301 23.45 17.61 10.79
CA ILE A 301 23.59 17.43 9.33
C ILE A 301 22.80 18.50 8.57
N ALA A 302 21.74 19.03 9.18
CA ALA A 302 20.87 20.03 8.58
C ALA A 302 21.45 21.46 8.65
N ASP A 303 22.32 21.72 9.63
CA ASP A 303 23.12 22.96 9.79
C ASP A 303 24.39 22.95 8.91
#